data_AF-A0A845Y5N3-F1
#
_entry.id   AF-A0A845Y5N3-F1
#
_cell.length_a   1.000
_cell.length_b   1.000
_cell.length_c   1.000
_cell.angle_alpha   90.00
_cell.angle_beta   90.00
_cell.angle_gamma   90.00
#
_symmetry.space_group_name_H-M   'P 1'
#
loop_
_entity.id
_entity.type
_entity.pdbx_description
1 polymer ?
#
loop_
_entity_poly.entity_id
_entity_poly.type
_entity_poly.pdbx_seq_one_letter_code
_entity_poly.pdbx_strand_id
1 'polypeptide(L)'
;MKAIVCDGEILSHLQPLAVETYLQATGWHEFNRVPDKVSVWTRDTFSQDKLKIYVPVDQEFDDYPRRMYELMETLEKAEQRSQLDIISELITAVPNIQIQGTVLQIHTPNADQLSGKIVIFGIVIDKLRKIQTELFNHDYILAIKAYQERLPIACRGDLIKEDRGFVLKNPHDLVLE
;
A
#
# COMPACT_ATOMS: atom_id res chain seq x y z
N MET A 1 -7.30 -15.06 15.79
CA MET A 1 -8.27 -14.87 14.69
C MET A 1 -7.45 -14.43 13.49
N LYS A 2 -7.20 -15.32 12.53
CA LYS A 2 -6.35 -15.02 11.36
C LYS A 2 -7.25 -14.25 10.40
N ALA A 3 -7.10 -12.93 10.33
CA ALA A 3 -7.86 -12.12 9.37
C ALA A 3 -7.36 -12.49 7.96
N ILE A 4 -8.05 -13.45 7.34
CA ILE A 4 -7.85 -13.87 5.95
C ILE A 4 -8.99 -13.23 5.16
N VAL A 5 -8.90 -11.93 4.93
CA VAL A 5 -9.56 -11.32 3.77
C VAL A 5 -8.62 -10.22 3.30
N CYS A 6 -7.64 -10.62 2.48
CA CYS A 6 -6.98 -9.65 1.61
C CYS A 6 -8.05 -9.20 0.63
N ASP A 7 -8.46 -7.93 0.75
CA ASP A 7 -9.48 -7.34 -0.11
C ASP A 7 -9.07 -7.53 -1.58
N GLY A 8 -9.97 -8.07 -2.41
CA GLY A 8 -9.71 -8.28 -3.83
C GLY A 8 -9.34 -6.97 -4.54
N GLU A 9 -9.87 -5.85 -4.03
CA GLU A 9 -9.53 -4.51 -4.50
C GLU A 9 -8.05 -4.18 -4.29
N ILE A 10 -7.51 -4.41 -3.09
CA ILE A 10 -6.08 -4.15 -2.79
C ILE A 10 -5.17 -5.02 -3.64
N LEU A 11 -5.52 -6.31 -3.79
CA LEU A 11 -4.74 -7.24 -4.61
C LEU A 11 -4.71 -6.83 -6.10
N SER A 12 -5.80 -6.23 -6.59
CA SER A 12 -5.87 -5.71 -7.97
C SER A 12 -4.93 -4.53 -8.23
N HIS A 13 -4.52 -3.81 -7.20
CA HIS A 13 -3.65 -2.63 -7.31
C HIS A 13 -2.15 -2.92 -7.10
N LEU A 14 -1.81 -4.12 -6.63
CA LEU A 14 -0.41 -4.54 -6.48
C LEU A 14 0.26 -4.57 -7.86
N GLN A 15 1.37 -3.86 -8.03
CA GLN A 15 2.07 -3.81 -9.30
C GLN A 15 2.98 -5.04 -9.48
N PRO A 16 2.95 -5.74 -10.63
CA PRO A 16 3.83 -6.89 -10.89
C PRO A 16 5.31 -6.58 -10.64
N LEU A 17 5.78 -5.41 -11.11
CA LEU A 17 7.16 -4.97 -10.92
C LEU A 17 7.53 -4.79 -9.44
N ALA A 18 6.58 -4.34 -8.60
CA ALA A 18 6.80 -4.23 -7.17
C ALA A 18 6.97 -5.60 -6.51
N VAL A 19 6.18 -6.59 -6.95
CA VAL A 19 6.31 -8.00 -6.52
C VAL A 19 7.65 -8.57 -6.96
N GLU A 20 8.04 -8.40 -8.22
CA GLU A 20 9.33 -8.88 -8.73
C GLU A 20 10.51 -8.28 -7.96
N THR A 21 10.48 -6.95 -7.71
CA THR A 21 11.50 -6.25 -6.93
C THR A 21 11.60 -6.79 -5.51
N TYR A 22 10.46 -7.03 -4.87
CA TYR A 22 10.39 -7.61 -3.53
C TYR A 22 10.93 -9.05 -3.49
N LEU A 23 10.59 -9.88 -4.47
CA LEU A 23 11.08 -11.25 -4.59
C LEU A 23 12.62 -11.25 -4.71
N GLN A 24 13.18 -10.40 -5.57
CA GLN A 24 14.64 -10.23 -5.68
C GLN A 24 15.27 -9.84 -4.34
N ALA A 25 14.70 -8.84 -3.64
CA ALA A 25 15.21 -8.34 -2.37
C ALA A 25 15.12 -9.37 -1.23
N THR A 26 14.18 -10.32 -1.32
CA THR A 26 13.97 -11.39 -0.33
C THR A 26 14.66 -12.71 -0.67
N GLY A 27 15.56 -12.69 -1.67
CA GLY A 27 16.41 -13.82 -2.04
C GLY A 27 15.75 -14.85 -2.94
N TRP A 28 14.64 -14.48 -3.60
CA TRP A 28 14.11 -15.25 -4.73
C TRP A 28 14.83 -14.84 -6.01
N HIS A 29 14.92 -15.79 -6.93
CA HIS A 29 15.57 -15.62 -8.22
C HIS A 29 14.60 -16.00 -9.34
N GLU A 30 14.64 -15.25 -10.44
CA GLU A 30 13.84 -15.54 -11.63
C GLU A 30 14.35 -16.83 -12.27
N PHE A 31 13.47 -17.83 -12.40
CA PHE A 31 13.76 -19.13 -12.99
C PHE A 31 13.37 -19.17 -14.47
N ASN A 32 12.22 -18.59 -14.81
CA ASN A 32 11.71 -18.56 -16.18
C ASN A 32 10.73 -17.39 -16.36
N ARG A 33 10.53 -16.94 -17.59
CA ARG A 33 9.54 -15.93 -17.95
C ARG A 33 8.87 -16.26 -19.27
N VAL A 34 7.55 -16.16 -19.28
CA VAL A 34 6.77 -16.09 -20.51
C VAL A 34 6.51 -14.59 -20.76
N PRO A 35 7.02 -14.03 -21.87
CA PRO A 35 6.84 -12.62 -22.19
C PRO A 35 5.38 -12.19 -22.08
N ASP A 36 5.17 -11.01 -21.49
CA ASP A 36 3.88 -10.33 -21.32
C ASP A 36 2.79 -11.15 -20.62
N LYS A 37 3.15 -12.25 -19.94
CA LYS A 37 2.18 -13.12 -19.25
C LYS A 37 2.55 -13.40 -17.81
N VAL A 38 3.69 -14.04 -17.59
CA VAL A 38 4.06 -14.54 -16.26
C VAL A 38 5.56 -14.64 -16.08
N SER A 39 6.06 -14.22 -14.92
CA SER A 39 7.41 -14.53 -14.46
C SER A 39 7.37 -15.58 -13.34
N VAL A 40 8.32 -16.50 -13.36
CA VAL A 40 8.38 -17.67 -12.47
C VAL A 40 9.60 -17.54 -11.58
N TRP A 41 9.38 -17.58 -10.27
CA TRP A 41 10.40 -17.32 -9.26
C TRP A 41 10.58 -18.51 -8.33
N THR A 42 11.83 -18.76 -7.96
CA THR A 42 12.24 -19.86 -7.08
C THR A 42 13.23 -19.38 -6.03
N ARG A 43 13.36 -20.13 -4.93
CA ARG A 43 14.30 -19.82 -3.85
C ARG A 43 15.00 -21.10 -3.37
N ASP A 44 16.33 -21.04 -3.25
CA ASP A 44 17.21 -22.20 -3.04
C ASP A 44 17.02 -22.91 -1.69
N THR A 45 16.40 -22.24 -0.71
CA THR A 45 16.19 -22.77 0.64
C THR A 45 15.14 -23.87 0.72
N PHE A 46 14.33 -24.04 -0.33
CA PHE A 46 13.40 -25.17 -0.45
C PHE A 46 14.03 -26.23 -1.35
N SER A 47 13.97 -27.51 -0.93
CA SER A 47 14.43 -28.65 -1.74
C SER A 47 13.94 -28.49 -3.18
N GLN A 48 14.84 -28.70 -4.15
CA GLN A 48 14.83 -28.30 -5.57
C GLN A 48 13.52 -28.44 -6.40
N ASP A 49 12.41 -28.92 -5.84
CA ASP A 49 11.19 -29.27 -6.54
C ASP A 49 9.85 -28.64 -6.07
N LYS A 50 9.77 -27.81 -5.02
CA LYS A 50 8.44 -27.61 -4.37
C LYS A 50 7.87 -26.21 -4.16
N LEU A 51 8.56 -25.11 -4.45
CA LEU A 51 7.94 -23.79 -4.34
C LEU A 51 8.26 -22.88 -5.52
N LYS A 52 7.23 -22.59 -6.32
CA LYS A 52 7.29 -21.69 -7.47
C LYS A 52 6.27 -20.59 -7.25
N ILE A 53 6.72 -19.37 -7.42
CA ILE A 53 5.85 -18.20 -7.45
C ILE A 53 5.65 -17.79 -8.89
N TYR A 54 4.39 -17.62 -9.28
CA TYR A 54 3.98 -17.16 -10.59
C TYR A 54 3.48 -15.73 -10.45
N VAL A 55 4.27 -14.76 -10.90
CA VAL A 55 3.88 -13.35 -10.90
C VAL A 55 3.16 -13.06 -12.22
N PRO A 56 1.85 -12.76 -12.22
CA PRO A 56 1.18 -12.29 -13.43
C PRO A 56 1.74 -10.93 -13.84
N VAL A 57 2.19 -10.80 -15.09
CA VAL A 57 2.77 -9.55 -15.62
C VAL A 57 1.68 -8.62 -16.18
N ASP A 58 0.61 -9.20 -16.70
CA ASP A 58 -0.54 -8.49 -17.26
C ASP A 58 -1.63 -8.30 -16.19
N GLN A 59 -1.92 -7.03 -15.85
CA GLN A 59 -2.94 -6.63 -14.88
C GLN A 59 -4.35 -6.64 -15.48
N GLU A 60 -4.49 -6.70 -16.81
CA GLU A 60 -5.79 -6.63 -17.49
C GLU A 60 -6.53 -7.98 -17.49
N PHE A 61 -5.89 -9.07 -17.03
CA PHE A 61 -6.56 -10.36 -16.92
C PHE A 61 -7.62 -10.37 -15.81
N ASP A 62 -8.82 -10.88 -16.14
CA ASP A 62 -9.95 -10.98 -15.21
C ASP A 62 -9.63 -11.74 -13.91
N ASP A 63 -8.71 -12.70 -13.96
CA ASP A 63 -8.30 -13.49 -12.79
C ASP A 63 -7.07 -12.94 -12.06
N TYR A 64 -6.60 -11.74 -12.42
CA TYR A 64 -5.43 -11.10 -11.81
C TYR A 64 -5.48 -11.06 -10.27
N PRO A 65 -6.56 -10.58 -9.61
CA PRO A 65 -6.62 -10.56 -8.16
C PRO A 65 -6.50 -11.95 -7.52
N ARG A 66 -7.05 -12.98 -8.20
CA ARG A 66 -6.95 -14.37 -7.76
C ARG A 66 -5.51 -14.89 -7.88
N ARG A 67 -4.79 -14.55 -8.94
CA ARG A 67 -3.37 -14.94 -9.10
C ARG A 67 -2.49 -14.28 -8.06
N MET A 68 -2.75 -13.01 -7.76
CA MET A 68 -2.05 -12.30 -6.69
C MET A 68 -2.35 -12.93 -5.31
N TYR A 69 -3.58 -13.39 -5.07
CA TYR A 69 -3.93 -14.14 -3.87
C TYR A 69 -3.13 -15.45 -3.75
N GLU A 70 -3.09 -16.27 -4.81
CA GLU A 70 -2.33 -17.54 -4.83
C GLU A 70 -0.83 -17.30 -4.56
N LEU A 71 -0.28 -16.20 -5.09
CA LEU A 71 1.08 -15.75 -4.83
C LEU A 71 1.28 -15.39 -3.36
N MET A 72 0.37 -14.60 -2.77
CA MET A 72 0.42 -14.21 -1.35
C MET A 72 0.37 -15.42 -0.42
N GLU A 73 -0.48 -16.42 -0.71
CA GLU A 73 -0.53 -17.67 0.08
C GLU A 73 0.81 -18.43 0.04
N THR A 74 1.49 -18.38 -1.10
CA THR A 74 2.80 -19.01 -1.27
C THR A 74 3.87 -18.26 -0.47
N LEU A 75 3.88 -16.93 -0.55
CA LEU A 75 4.80 -16.08 0.23
C LEU A 75 4.57 -16.19 1.74
N GLU A 76 3.32 -16.19 2.19
CA GLU A 76 2.97 -16.34 3.62
C GLU A 76 3.61 -17.60 4.22
N LYS A 77 3.50 -18.73 3.50
CA LYS A 77 4.09 -20.02 3.89
C LYS A 77 5.62 -20.00 3.82
N ALA A 78 6.18 -19.39 2.77
CA ALA A 78 7.63 -19.36 2.54
C ALA A 78 8.38 -18.48 3.54
N GLU A 79 7.78 -17.35 3.91
CA GLU A 79 8.40 -16.34 4.77
C GLU A 79 7.96 -16.43 6.23
N GLN A 80 6.93 -17.22 6.55
CA GLN A 80 6.32 -17.29 7.89
C GLN A 80 5.86 -15.91 8.40
N ARG A 81 5.37 -15.07 7.49
CA ARG A 81 4.87 -13.72 7.75
C ARG A 81 3.41 -13.61 7.33
N SER A 82 2.65 -12.70 7.94
CA SER A 82 1.26 -12.51 7.53
C SER A 82 1.16 -11.93 6.12
N GLN A 83 0.06 -12.20 5.41
CA GLN A 83 -0.15 -11.60 4.08
C GLN A 83 -0.19 -10.07 4.14
N LEU A 84 -0.83 -9.50 5.16
CA LEU A 84 -0.88 -8.04 5.36
C LEU A 84 0.52 -7.44 5.53
N ASP A 85 1.40 -8.12 6.27
CA ASP A 85 2.79 -7.68 6.44
C ASP A 85 3.57 -7.63 5.14
N ILE A 86 3.28 -8.53 4.20
CA ILE A 86 3.94 -8.59 2.89
C ILE A 86 3.31 -7.56 1.96
N ILE A 87 1.98 -7.50 1.87
CA ILE A 87 1.22 -6.54 1.06
C ILE A 87 1.62 -5.09 1.41
N SER A 88 1.76 -4.77 2.69
CA SER A 88 2.18 -3.43 3.13
C SER A 88 3.58 -3.01 2.64
N GLU A 89 4.45 -3.95 2.26
CA GLU A 89 5.75 -3.65 1.64
C GLU A 89 5.64 -3.52 0.12
N LEU A 90 4.70 -4.24 -0.49
CA LEU A 90 4.44 -4.32 -1.93
C LEU A 90 3.61 -3.15 -2.47
N ILE A 91 2.83 -2.48 -1.63
CA ILE A 91 1.97 -1.39 -2.08
C ILE A 91 2.78 -0.22 -2.60
N THR A 92 2.45 0.19 -3.82
CA THR A 92 2.99 1.38 -4.49
C THR A 92 1.91 2.42 -4.73
N ALA A 93 0.69 2.00 -5.08
CA ALA A 93 -0.45 2.89 -5.27
C ALA A 93 -1.75 2.16 -4.94
N VAL A 94 -2.68 2.83 -4.25
CA VAL A 94 -4.05 2.35 -4.02
C VAL A 94 -5.00 3.55 -4.18
N PRO A 95 -5.90 3.55 -5.18
CA PRO A 95 -6.84 4.64 -5.40
C PRO A 95 -7.95 4.64 -4.32
N ASN A 96 -8.48 5.84 -4.04
CA ASN A 96 -9.66 6.05 -3.19
C ASN A 96 -9.70 5.25 -1.86
N ILE A 97 -8.56 5.09 -1.21
CA ILE A 97 -8.46 4.42 0.09
C ILE A 97 -8.85 5.37 1.22
N GLN A 98 -9.56 4.84 2.22
CA GLN A 98 -9.82 5.57 3.46
C GLN A 98 -8.64 5.40 4.42
N ILE A 99 -8.10 6.53 4.88
CA ILE A 99 -7.06 6.61 5.89
C ILE A 99 -7.65 7.18 7.17
N GLN A 100 -7.40 6.51 8.28
CA GLN A 100 -7.69 7.00 9.62
C GLN A 100 -6.39 7.21 10.39
N GLY A 101 -6.28 8.34 11.10
CA GLY A 101 -5.09 8.65 11.88
C GLY A 101 -5.13 10.00 12.57
N THR A 102 -4.03 10.34 13.23
CA THR A 102 -3.87 11.62 13.93
C THR A 102 -2.96 12.55 13.12
N VAL A 103 -3.31 13.82 13.03
CA VAL A 103 -2.42 14.84 12.46
C VAL A 103 -1.22 15.02 13.40
N LEU A 104 0.00 14.78 12.90
CA LEU A 104 1.25 14.98 13.64
C LEU A 104 1.90 16.32 13.39
N GLN A 105 1.73 16.88 12.19
CA GLN A 105 2.37 18.12 11.79
C GLN A 105 1.51 18.86 10.79
N ILE A 106 1.49 20.18 10.92
CA ILE A 106 0.87 21.11 9.98
C ILE A 106 1.94 22.10 9.54
N HIS A 107 2.13 22.22 8.24
CA HIS A 107 3.00 23.24 7.67
C HIS A 107 2.23 24.56 7.54
N THR A 108 2.97 25.67 7.65
CA THR A 108 2.46 27.02 7.41
C THR A 108 1.74 27.07 6.06
N PRO A 109 0.58 27.74 5.96
CA PRO A 109 -0.16 27.77 4.73
C PRO A 109 0.60 28.51 3.63
N ASN A 110 0.32 28.15 2.38
CA ASN A 110 0.83 28.86 1.21
C ASN A 110 0.29 30.32 1.22
N ALA A 111 1.10 31.29 0.78
CA ALA A 111 0.77 32.70 0.90
C ALA A 111 -0.49 33.11 0.12
N ASP A 112 -0.76 32.42 -0.99
CA ASP A 112 -1.81 32.81 -1.95
C ASP A 112 -3.14 32.08 -1.71
N GLN A 113 -3.15 31.00 -0.92
CA GLN A 113 -4.33 30.17 -0.68
C GLN A 113 -4.26 29.51 0.69
N LEU A 114 -5.42 29.39 1.35
CA LEU A 114 -5.57 28.63 2.59
C LEU A 114 -5.39 27.12 2.33
N SER A 115 -4.13 26.72 2.17
CA SER A 115 -3.71 25.38 1.81
C SER A 115 -2.38 25.07 2.46
N GLY A 116 -2.11 23.81 2.73
CA GLY A 116 -0.82 23.43 3.29
C GLY A 116 -0.65 21.93 3.42
N LYS A 117 0.63 21.54 3.48
CA LYS A 117 1.02 20.15 3.69
C LYS A 117 0.82 19.76 5.15
N ILE A 118 0.24 18.60 5.38
CA ILE A 118 0.14 17.99 6.70
C ILE A 118 0.79 16.62 6.70
N VAL A 119 1.16 16.15 7.90
CA VAL A 119 1.62 14.78 8.13
C VAL A 119 0.62 14.10 9.05
N ILE A 120 0.01 13.02 8.54
CA ILE A 120 -0.89 12.14 9.27
C ILE A 120 -0.10 10.93 9.73
N PHE A 121 -0.35 10.46 10.93
CA PHE A 121 0.10 9.16 11.41
C PHE A 121 -1.11 8.26 11.57
N GLY A 122 -1.23 7.33 10.63
CA GLY A 122 -2.41 6.51 10.46
C GLY A 122 -2.05 5.09 10.07
N ILE A 123 -3.07 4.24 10.00
CA ILE A 123 -2.91 2.83 9.66
C ILE A 123 -3.03 2.70 8.14
N VAL A 124 -1.99 2.14 7.52
CA VAL A 124 -1.97 1.71 6.12
C VAL A 124 -1.70 0.21 6.13
N ILE A 125 -2.70 -0.59 5.79
CA ILE A 125 -2.57 -2.05 5.63
C ILE A 125 -1.95 -2.65 6.91
N ASP A 126 -2.66 -2.49 8.03
CA ASP A 126 -2.29 -3.00 9.36
C ASP A 126 -0.96 -2.47 9.94
N LYS A 127 -0.33 -1.49 9.28
CA LYS A 127 0.90 -0.86 9.78
C LYS A 127 0.72 0.63 9.98
N LEU A 128 1.16 1.12 11.13
CA LEU A 128 1.27 2.56 11.38
C LEU A 128 2.35 3.17 10.47
N ARG A 129 1.95 4.18 9.70
CA ARG A 129 2.79 4.86 8.71
C ARG A 129 2.57 6.37 8.78
N LYS A 130 3.63 7.10 8.42
CA LYS A 130 3.52 8.54 8.15
C LYS A 130 3.00 8.73 6.73
N ILE A 131 1.95 9.53 6.60
CA ILE A 131 1.27 9.82 5.33
C ILE A 131 1.27 11.33 5.17
N GLN A 132 1.80 11.82 4.06
CA GLN A 132 1.80 13.24 3.72
C GLN A 132 0.60 13.54 2.83
N THR A 133 -0.01 14.70 2.98
CA THR A 133 -1.04 15.17 2.05
C THR A 133 -1.08 16.69 2.04
N GLU A 134 -1.62 17.26 0.98
CA GLU A 134 -1.84 18.69 0.85
C GLU A 134 -3.34 18.95 0.85
N LEU A 135 -3.79 19.73 1.84
CA LEU A 135 -5.21 20.05 2.02
C LEU A 135 -5.47 21.50 1.65
N PHE A 136 -6.72 21.77 1.26
CA PHE A 136 -7.15 23.08 0.80
C PHE A 136 -8.42 23.51 1.54
N ASN A 137 -8.55 24.82 1.74
CA ASN A 137 -9.73 25.49 2.25
C ASN A 137 -10.27 24.83 3.54
N HIS A 138 -11.47 24.26 3.48
CA HIS A 138 -12.17 23.68 4.62
C HIS A 138 -11.38 22.54 5.28
N ASP A 139 -10.84 21.62 4.48
CA ASP A 139 -10.13 20.43 4.98
C ASP A 139 -8.86 20.82 5.72
N TYR A 140 -8.18 21.88 5.25
CA TYR A 140 -7.00 22.41 5.94
C TYR A 140 -7.36 23.02 7.30
N ILE A 141 -8.48 23.74 7.40
CA ILE A 141 -8.99 24.28 8.68
C ILE A 141 -9.34 23.13 9.63
N LEU A 142 -10.04 22.10 9.15
CA LEU A 142 -10.38 20.92 9.94
C LEU A 142 -9.14 20.21 10.46
N ALA A 143 -8.11 20.06 9.62
CA ALA A 143 -6.84 19.47 10.05
C ALA A 143 -6.15 20.29 11.16
N ILE A 144 -6.19 21.63 11.08
CA ILE A 144 -5.70 22.51 12.16
C ILE A 144 -6.44 22.25 13.46
N LYS A 145 -7.78 22.19 13.40
CA LYS A 145 -8.59 21.89 14.58
C LYS A 145 -8.24 20.52 15.15
N ALA A 146 -8.17 19.49 14.31
CA ALA A 146 -7.82 18.13 14.72
C ALA A 146 -6.45 18.07 15.42
N TYR A 147 -5.45 18.78 14.87
CA TYR A 147 -4.11 18.84 15.45
C TYR A 147 -4.08 19.50 16.82
N GLN A 148 -4.79 20.63 16.98
CA GLN A 148 -4.86 21.39 18.22
C GLN A 148 -5.62 20.64 19.32
N GLU A 149 -6.75 20.04 18.94
CA GLU A 149 -7.64 19.31 19.86
C GLU A 149 -7.25 17.84 20.04
N ARG A 150 -6.21 17.36 19.34
CA ARG A 150 -5.76 15.96 19.32
C ARG A 150 -6.85 14.97 18.90
N LEU A 151 -7.72 15.40 18.00
CA LEU A 151 -8.78 14.56 17.45
C LEU A 151 -8.24 13.70 16.30
N PRO A 152 -8.66 12.43 16.20
CA PRO A 152 -8.44 11.64 15.00
C PRO A 152 -9.19 12.22 13.81
N ILE A 153 -8.67 11.94 12.62
CA ILE A 153 -9.31 12.28 11.34
C ILE A 153 -9.46 11.02 10.49
N ALA A 154 -10.49 11.01 9.66
CA ALA A 154 -10.62 10.12 8.52
C ALA A 154 -10.60 10.95 7.23
N CYS A 155 -9.94 10.45 6.18
CA CYS A 155 -9.87 11.11 4.88
C CYS A 155 -9.72 10.05 3.78
N ARG A 156 -10.30 10.30 2.60
CA ARG A 156 -10.17 9.43 1.42
C ARG A 156 -9.23 10.06 0.40
N GLY A 157 -8.59 9.22 -0.41
CA GLY A 157 -7.76 9.70 -1.53
C GLY A 157 -6.93 8.60 -2.16
N ASP A 158 -6.05 8.98 -3.08
CA ASP A 158 -5.16 8.07 -3.78
C ASP A 158 -3.84 7.96 -3.04
N LEU A 159 -3.62 6.83 -2.39
CA LEU A 159 -2.40 6.58 -1.62
C LEU A 159 -1.28 6.14 -2.56
N ILE A 160 -0.18 6.87 -2.58
CA ILE A 160 0.99 6.58 -3.43
C ILE A 160 2.23 6.50 -2.54
N LYS A 161 3.08 5.50 -2.77
CA LYS A 161 4.39 5.37 -2.14
C LYS A 161 5.41 6.20 -2.93
N GLU A 162 5.97 7.22 -2.30
CA GLU A 162 7.03 8.08 -2.87
C GLU A 162 8.29 7.96 -1.99
N ASP A 163 9.44 7.65 -2.58
CA ASP A 163 10.78 7.44 -1.98
C ASP A 163 10.84 6.66 -0.66
N ARG A 164 10.41 7.27 0.45
CA ARG A 164 10.49 6.74 1.83
C ARG A 164 9.19 6.89 2.62
N GLY A 165 8.09 7.31 2.00
CA GLY A 165 6.83 7.55 2.69
C GLY A 165 5.62 7.35 1.79
N PHE A 166 4.44 7.54 2.38
CA PHE A 166 3.20 7.56 1.64
C PHE A 166 2.71 8.99 1.47
N VAL A 167 2.15 9.27 0.30
CA VAL A 167 1.49 10.52 -0.04
C VAL A 167 0.06 10.21 -0.42
N LEU A 168 -0.91 10.85 0.23
CA LEU A 168 -2.32 10.78 -0.14
C LEU A 168 -2.61 11.93 -1.11
N LYS A 169 -2.79 11.61 -2.39
CA LYS A 169 -3.18 12.56 -3.45
C LYS A 169 -4.70 12.62 -3.55
N ASN A 170 -5.19 13.73 -4.10
CA ASN A 170 -6.62 14.01 -4.26
C ASN A 170 -7.43 13.77 -2.96
N PRO A 171 -6.98 14.31 -1.81
CA PRO A 171 -7.68 14.09 -0.54
C PRO A 171 -9.10 14.70 -0.61
N HIS A 172 -10.07 13.97 -0.07
CA HIS A 172 -11.47 14.37 -0.01
C HIS A 172 -12.17 13.67 1.16
N ASP A 173 -13.39 14.13 1.48
CA ASP A 173 -14.22 13.61 2.57
C ASP A 173 -13.50 13.60 3.93
N LEU A 174 -12.71 14.65 4.21
CA LEU A 174 -12.03 14.76 5.50
C LEU A 174 -13.05 15.03 6.61
N VAL A 175 -13.07 14.17 7.62
CA VAL A 175 -13.94 14.27 8.79
C VAL A 175 -13.14 14.10 10.08
N LEU A 176 -13.66 14.70 11.16
CA LEU A 176 -13.17 14.48 12.52
C LEU A 176 -13.88 13.26 13.11
N GLU A 177 -13.15 12.41 13.85
CA GLU A 177 -13.73 11.29 14.62
C GLU A 177 -13.72 11.54 16.13
#